data_AF-F6GJ29-F1
#
_entry.id   AF-F6GJ29-F1
#
_cell.length_a   1.000
_cell.length_b   1.000
_cell.length_c   1.000
_cell.angle_alpha   90.00
_cell.angle_beta   90.00
_cell.angle_gamma   90.00
#
_symmetry.space_group_name_H-M   'P 1'
#
loop_
_entity.id
_entity.type
_entity.pdbx_description
1 polymer ?
#
loop_
_entity_poly.entity_id
_entity_poly.type
_entity_poly.pdbx_seq_one_letter_code
_entity_poly.pdbx_strand_id
1 'polypeptide(L)'
;MLCVSNVMFSQSYKKDSLQIKAYTEIIYNNSKADSIWLKKVFCDYCNEKQLESIGQEALYRADAEKYLPENKLKQGKKRLAIYIRIAKKDFAKLKDNK
;
A
#
# COMPACT_ATOMS: atom_id res chain seq x y z
N MET A 1 -48.69 3.35 -7.36
CA MET A 1 -47.48 3.66 -6.57
C MET A 1 -46.28 3.23 -7.41
N LEU A 2 -45.63 4.18 -8.10
CA LEU A 2 -44.54 3.89 -9.05
C LEU A 2 -43.21 3.89 -8.29
N CYS A 3 -42.61 2.71 -8.09
CA CYS A 3 -41.26 2.58 -7.57
C CYS A 3 -40.27 2.85 -8.70
N VAL A 4 -39.77 4.08 -8.78
CA VAL A 4 -38.65 4.44 -9.66
C VAL A 4 -37.39 3.82 -9.07
N SER A 5 -36.99 2.67 -9.63
CA SER A 5 -35.72 2.03 -9.29
C SER A 5 -34.58 2.89 -9.82
N ASN A 6 -33.97 3.69 -8.95
CA ASN A 6 -32.70 4.34 -9.22
C ASN A 6 -31.66 3.26 -9.53
N VAL A 7 -31.29 3.12 -10.81
CA VAL A 7 -30.17 2.28 -11.23
C VAL A 7 -28.89 2.96 -10.76
N MET A 8 -28.46 2.67 -9.52
CA MET A 8 -27.12 3.03 -9.09
C MET A 8 -26.14 2.23 -9.95
N PHE A 9 -25.49 2.89 -10.91
CA PHE A 9 -24.31 2.35 -11.58
C PHE A 9 -23.24 2.13 -10.52
N SER A 10 -23.13 0.90 -10.04
CA SER A 10 -21.93 0.44 -9.34
C SER A 10 -20.80 0.45 -10.37
N GLN A 11 -20.13 1.60 -10.53
CA GLN A 11 -18.86 1.66 -11.24
C GLN A 11 -17.94 0.67 -10.52
N SER A 12 -17.59 -0.43 -11.19
CA SER A 12 -16.79 -1.48 -10.58
C SER A 12 -15.47 -0.86 -10.10
N TYR A 13 -15.30 -0.69 -8.78
CA TYR A 13 -14.11 -0.11 -8.16
C TYR A 13 -12.81 -0.82 -8.58
N LYS A 14 -12.89 -2.05 -9.10
CA LYS A 14 -11.76 -2.77 -9.71
C LYS A 14 -11.32 -2.15 -11.04
N LYS A 15 -12.24 -1.60 -11.84
CA LYS A 15 -11.95 -0.97 -13.13
C LYS A 15 -11.14 0.32 -12.97
N ASP A 16 -11.38 1.05 -11.87
CA ASP A 16 -10.88 2.41 -11.71
C ASP A 16 -9.65 2.54 -10.79
N SER A 17 -9.23 1.46 -10.13
CA SER A 17 -8.07 1.45 -9.22
C SER A 17 -7.01 0.42 -9.60
N LEU A 18 -5.76 0.73 -9.29
CA LEU A 18 -4.65 -0.22 -9.30
C LEU A 18 -4.39 -0.72 -7.87
N GLN A 19 -3.91 -1.96 -7.75
CA GLN A 19 -3.42 -2.52 -6.51
C GLN A 19 -1.93 -2.83 -6.68
N ILE A 20 -1.10 -2.14 -5.91
CA ILE A 20 0.35 -2.25 -5.97
C ILE A 20 0.81 -2.95 -4.69
N LYS A 21 1.66 -3.96 -4.84
CA LYS A 21 2.24 -4.70 -3.72
C LYS A 21 3.61 -4.13 -3.40
N ALA A 22 3.93 -3.98 -2.13
CA ALA A 22 5.27 -3.64 -1.66
C ALA A 22 5.68 -4.58 -0.52
N TYR A 23 6.94 -5.00 -0.51
CA TYR A 23 7.53 -5.71 0.62
C TYR A 23 8.32 -4.76 1.50
N THR A 24 8.01 -4.78 2.78
CA THR A 24 8.78 -4.14 3.83
C THR A 24 9.33 -5.19 4.80
N GLU A 25 10.38 -4.84 5.54
CA GLU A 25 10.97 -5.68 6.58
C GLU A 25 11.13 -4.87 7.85
N ILE A 26 10.57 -5.37 8.94
CA ILE A 26 10.67 -4.80 10.27
C ILE A 26 11.66 -5.61 11.08
N ILE A 27 12.61 -4.94 11.73
CA ILE A 27 13.55 -5.55 12.67
C ILE A 27 12.99 -5.32 14.09
N TYR A 28 12.82 -6.40 14.84
CA TYR A 28 12.36 -6.36 16.23
C TYR A 28 13.49 -6.74 17.19
N ASN A 29 13.64 -5.92 18.22
CA ASN A 29 14.51 -6.16 19.36
C ASN A 29 13.68 -6.03 20.64
N ASN A 30 13.62 -7.10 21.43
CA ASN A 30 12.81 -7.16 22.65
C ASN A 30 11.36 -6.64 22.47
N SER A 31 10.66 -7.14 21.47
CA SER A 31 9.28 -6.75 21.12
C SER A 31 9.07 -5.30 20.66
N LYS A 32 10.14 -4.51 20.49
CA LYS A 32 10.10 -3.16 19.92
C LYS A 32 10.55 -3.20 18.47
N ALA A 33 9.82 -2.49 17.61
CA ALA A 33 10.24 -2.28 16.24
C ALA A 33 11.41 -1.26 16.23
N ASP A 34 12.58 -1.72 15.81
CA ASP A 34 13.82 -0.95 15.80
C ASP A 34 13.99 -0.19 14.47
N SER A 35 13.73 -0.87 13.35
CA SER A 35 13.78 -0.27 12.02
C SER A 35 12.82 -0.93 11.05
N ILE A 36 12.38 -0.17 10.05
CA ILE A 36 11.49 -0.62 8.96
C ILE A 36 12.16 -0.27 7.63
N TRP A 37 12.33 -1.28 6.78
CA TRP A 37 13.04 -1.15 5.51
C TRP A 37 12.13 -1.51 4.34
N LEU A 38 12.13 -0.70 3.28
CA LEU A 38 11.51 -1.05 2.02
C LEU A 38 12.41 -2.03 1.27
N LYS A 39 11.89 -3.19 0.86
CA LYS A 39 12.65 -4.22 0.12
C LYS A 39 12.36 -4.18 -1.36
N LYS A 40 11.09 -4.09 -1.76
CA LYS A 40 10.70 -4.10 -3.16
C LYS A 40 9.30 -3.53 -3.35
N VAL A 41 9.14 -2.63 -4.32
CA VAL A 41 7.84 -2.24 -4.86
C VAL A 41 7.60 -3.05 -6.14
N PHE A 42 6.48 -3.75 -6.23
CA PHE A 42 6.10 -4.54 -7.40
C PHE A 42 5.31 -3.66 -8.37
N CYS A 43 6.04 -2.81 -9.08
CA CYS A 43 5.52 -1.96 -10.14
C CYS A 43 6.57 -1.79 -11.23
N ASP A 44 6.46 -2.58 -12.30
CA ASP A 44 7.33 -2.58 -13.46
C ASP A 44 7.07 -1.40 -14.41
N TYR A 45 5.87 -0.82 -14.36
CA TYR A 45 5.47 0.34 -15.16
C TYR A 45 5.61 1.69 -14.43
N CYS A 46 6.17 1.70 -13.22
CA CYS A 46 6.36 2.92 -12.43
C CYS A 46 7.69 3.62 -12.78
N ASN A 47 7.69 4.94 -12.80
CA ASN A 47 8.93 5.73 -12.79
C ASN A 47 9.48 5.89 -11.35
N GLU A 48 10.67 6.47 -11.22
CA GLU A 48 11.35 6.63 -9.93
C GLU A 48 10.51 7.38 -8.89
N LYS A 49 9.88 8.51 -9.27
CA LYS A 49 9.02 9.30 -8.36
C LYS A 49 7.81 8.49 -7.88
N GLN A 50 7.21 7.70 -8.76
CA GLN A 50 6.11 6.81 -8.41
C GLN A 50 6.57 5.71 -7.46
N LEU A 51 7.71 5.08 -7.75
CA LEU A 51 8.30 4.06 -6.89
C LEU A 51 8.63 4.62 -5.50
N GLU A 52 9.17 5.83 -5.42
CA GLU A 52 9.44 6.52 -4.16
C GLU A 52 8.15 6.81 -3.39
N SER A 53 7.15 7.43 -4.03
CA SER A 53 5.88 7.76 -3.40
C SER A 53 5.17 6.52 -2.85
N ILE A 54 5.12 5.44 -3.64
CA ILE A 54 4.54 4.16 -3.22
C ILE A 54 5.37 3.52 -2.11
N GLY A 55 6.70 3.65 -2.18
CA GLY A 55 7.63 3.16 -1.17
C GLY A 55 7.41 3.83 0.18
N GLN A 56 7.24 5.15 0.21
CA GLN A 56 6.94 5.91 1.41
C GLN A 56 5.59 5.52 2.02
N GLU A 57 4.55 5.39 1.19
CA GLU A 57 3.24 4.92 1.63
C GLU A 57 3.31 3.48 2.21
N ALA A 58 4.15 2.62 1.63
CA ALA A 58 4.35 1.26 2.12
C ALA A 58 5.03 1.24 3.50
N LEU A 59 6.03 2.10 3.70
CA LEU A 59 6.70 2.27 4.99
C LEU A 59 5.74 2.83 6.05
N TYR A 60 4.94 3.83 5.70
CA TYR A 60 3.94 4.41 6.59
C TYR A 60 2.92 3.37 7.07
N ARG A 61 2.39 2.54 6.16
CA ARG A 61 1.47 1.45 6.51
C ARG A 61 2.15 0.36 7.35
N ALA A 62 3.37 -0.02 6.99
CA ALA A 62 4.14 -0.98 7.78
C ALA A 62 4.39 -0.47 9.20
N ASP A 63 4.60 0.84 9.37
CA ASP A 63 4.74 1.47 10.68
C ASP A 63 3.45 1.40 11.52
N ALA A 64 2.29 1.62 10.89
CA ALA A 64 1.00 1.48 11.54
C ALA A 64 0.69 0.02 11.95
N GLU A 65 1.15 -0.95 11.16
CA GLU A 65 0.88 -2.38 11.38
C GLU A 65 1.90 -3.07 12.31
N LYS A 66 2.99 -2.39 12.69
CA LYS A 66 4.16 -3.02 13.36
C LYS A 66 3.87 -3.66 14.72
N TYR A 67 2.78 -3.28 15.40
CA TYR A 67 2.42 -3.84 16.69
C TYR A 67 1.13 -4.66 16.69
N LEU A 68 0.58 -4.93 15.50
CA LEU A 68 -0.51 -5.88 15.37
C LEU A 68 -0.06 -7.28 15.83
N PRO A 69 -0.92 -8.05 16.53
CA PRO A 69 -0.58 -9.36 17.09
C PRO A 69 0.08 -10.32 16.08
N GLU A 70 -0.35 -10.30 14.83
CA GLU A 70 0.15 -11.12 13.72
C GLU A 70 1.55 -10.71 13.21
N ASN A 71 1.97 -9.48 13.49
CA ASN A 71 3.19 -8.87 12.97
C ASN A 71 4.28 -8.71 14.04
N LYS A 72 3.88 -8.58 15.31
CA LYS A 72 4.79 -8.42 16.44
C LYS A 72 5.65 -9.67 16.64
N LEU A 73 6.96 -9.48 16.79
CA LEU A 73 7.91 -10.52 17.16
C LEU A 73 8.66 -10.13 18.42
N LYS A 74 9.06 -11.10 19.26
CA LYS A 74 9.94 -10.83 20.40
C LYS A 74 11.34 -10.41 19.95
N GLN A 75 11.87 -11.05 18.91
CA GLN A 75 13.19 -10.81 18.34
C GLN A 75 13.16 -11.24 16.88
N GLY A 76 13.92 -10.57 16.01
CA GLY A 76 14.19 -11.01 14.63
C GLY A 76 13.59 -10.10 13.56
N LYS A 77 13.43 -10.64 12.34
CA LYS A 77 12.97 -9.89 11.17
C LYS A 77 11.61 -10.39 10.71
N LYS A 78 10.65 -9.48 10.53
CA LYS A 78 9.34 -9.76 9.95
C LYS A 78 9.24 -9.09 8.58
N ARG A 79 8.86 -9.84 7.55
CA ARG A 79 8.53 -9.27 6.24
C ARG A 79 7.02 -9.05 6.14
N LEU A 80 6.61 -7.85 5.75
CA LEU A 80 5.21 -7.51 5.52
C LEU A 80 4.95 -7.27 4.04
N ALA A 81 3.79 -7.74 3.59
CA ALA A 81 3.28 -7.52 2.25
C ALA A 81 2.22 -6.43 2.32
N ILE A 82 2.60 -5.20 1.97
CA ILE A 82 1.70 -4.06 1.97
C ILE A 82 1.02 -3.96 0.61
N TYR A 83 -0.31 -3.88 0.61
CA TYR A 83 -1.10 -3.65 -0.60
C TYR A 83 -1.64 -2.22 -0.59
N ILE A 84 -1.18 -1.43 -1.55
CA ILE A 84 -1.59 -0.04 -1.73
C ILE A 84 -2.58 0.00 -2.89
N ARG A 85 -3.79 0.47 -2.60
CA ARG A 85 -4.82 0.68 -3.61
C ARG A 85 -4.89 2.16 -3.95
N ILE A 86 -4.75 2.48 -5.23
CA ILE A 86 -4.73 3.86 -5.73
C ILE A 86 -5.65 3.97 -6.95
N ALA A 87 -6.40 5.06 -7.07
CA ALA A 87 -7.19 5.31 -8.27
C ALA A 87 -6.25 5.49 -9.47
N LYS A 88 -6.60 4.94 -10.64
CA LYS A 88 -5.79 5.08 -11.88
C LYS A 88 -5.55 6.55 -12.24
N LYS A 89 -6.57 7.39 -12.04
CA LYS A 89 -6.49 8.83 -12.28
C LYS A 89 -5.45 9.50 -11.38
N ASP A 90 -5.40 9.13 -10.10
CA ASP A 90 -4.45 9.71 -9.15
C ASP A 90 -3.05 9.12 -9.32
N PHE A 91 -2.96 7.82 -9.62
CA PHE A 91 -1.69 7.20 -9.99
C PHE A 91 -1.07 7.84 -11.24
N ALA A 92 -1.88 8.23 -12.22
CA ALA A 92 -1.41 8.95 -13.41
C ALA A 92 -0.89 10.36 -13.07
N LYS A 93 -1.41 11.02 -12.04
CA LYS A 93 -0.91 12.33 -11.59
C LYS A 93 0.45 12.22 -10.89
N LEU A 94 0.80 11.05 -10.34
CA LEU A 94 2.13 10.80 -9.77
C LEU A 94 3.24 10.73 -10.85
N LYS A 95 2.87 10.69 -12.14
CA LYS A 95 3.82 10.41 -13.24
C LYS A 95 4.71 11.61 -13.60
N ASP A 96 4.25 12.85 -13.44
CA ASP A 96 5.11 14.05 -13.44
C ASP A 96 4.28 15.33 -13.22
N ASN A 97 4.81 16.25 -12.42
CA ASN A 97 4.68 17.69 -12.68
C ASN A 97 5.72 18.00 -13.76
N LYS A 98 5.31 18.15 -15.01
CA LYS A 98 6.11 18.79 -16.04
C LYS A 98 5.31 19.97 -16.60
#